data_AF-A0A087WRX1-F1
#
_entry.id   AF-A0A087WRX1-F1
#
_cell.length_a   1.000
_cell.length_b   1.000
_cell.length_c   1.000
_cell.angle_alpha   90.00
_cell.angle_beta   90.00
_cell.angle_gamma   90.00
#
_symmetry.space_group_name_H-M   'P 1'
#
loop_
_entity.id
_entity.type
_entity.pdbx_description
1 polymer ?
#
loop_
_entity_poly.entity_id
_entity_poly.type
_entity_poly.pdbx_seq_one_letter_code
_entity_poly.pdbx_strand_id
1 'polypeptide(L)'
;METGCWVLGGEFEDSVFEQRPERRPEPPSPYRAKLCEPQKALQEYSSISEQLPSTNFAMKRDVQEGQARCLAHLGRHEEALEMAADL
;
A
#
# COMPACT_ATOMS: atom_id res chain seq x y z
N MET A 1 -17.66 -37.03 31.07
CA MET A 1 -17.62 -36.41 29.74
C MET A 1 -16.96 -35.07 29.91
N GLU A 2 -15.70 -34.99 29.49
CA GLU A 2 -14.90 -33.78 29.53
C GLU A 2 -15.44 -32.87 28.42
N THR A 3 -16.24 -31.87 28.77
CA THR A 3 -16.63 -30.82 27.82
C THR A 3 -15.44 -29.88 27.69
N GLY A 4 -14.51 -30.26 26.79
CA GLY A 4 -13.51 -29.37 26.23
C GLY A 4 -14.24 -28.20 25.57
N CYS A 5 -14.50 -27.17 26.37
CA CYS A 5 -15.12 -25.94 25.92
C CYS A 5 -14.01 -25.08 25.32
N TRP A 6 -14.13 -24.84 24.02
CA TRP A 6 -13.27 -23.94 23.27
C TRP A 6 -13.25 -22.56 23.95
N VAL A 7 -12.18 -22.24 24.67
CA VAL A 7 -11.92 -20.88 25.18
C VAL A 7 -11.35 -20.06 24.01
N LEU A 8 -12.19 -19.79 23.01
CA LEU A 8 -11.93 -18.84 21.93
C LEU A 8 -13.23 -18.08 21.69
N GLY A 9 -13.50 -17.15 22.60
CA GLY A 9 -14.71 -16.34 22.62
C GLY A 9 -14.75 -15.53 23.90
N GLY A 10 -13.78 -14.63 24.08
CA GLY A 10 -13.93 -13.58 25.08
C GLY A 10 -15.08 -12.70 24.64
N GLU A 11 -16.12 -12.61 25.46
CA GLU A 11 -17.14 -11.59 25.30
C GLU A 11 -16.43 -10.23 25.39
N PHE A 12 -16.39 -9.50 24.27
CA PHE A 12 -15.84 -8.16 24.26
C PHE A 12 -16.81 -7.27 25.01
N GLU A 13 -16.37 -6.63 26.09
CA GLU A 13 -17.23 -5.72 26.86
C GLU A 13 -17.70 -4.57 25.95
N ASP A 14 -19.02 -4.45 25.77
CA ASP A 14 -19.66 -3.35 25.06
C ASP A 14 -19.28 -1.97 25.63
N SER A 15 -18.79 -1.92 26.88
CA SER A 15 -18.20 -0.77 27.55
C SER A 15 -17.14 -0.02 26.73
N VAL A 16 -16.45 -0.69 25.80
CA VAL A 16 -15.45 -0.05 24.92
C VAL A 16 -16.11 0.81 23.84
N PHE A 17 -17.31 0.47 23.39
CA PHE A 17 -18.07 1.24 22.40
C PHE A 17 -18.91 2.37 23.03
N GLU A 18 -19.33 2.20 24.30
CA GLU A 18 -20.15 3.17 25.03
C GLU A 18 -19.40 4.44 25.44
N GLN A 19 -18.06 4.36 25.53
CA GLN A 19 -17.22 5.53 25.77
C GLN A 19 -17.14 6.39 24.52
N ARG A 20 -18.19 7.19 24.28
CA ARG A 20 -18.16 8.25 23.27
C ARG A 20 -16.97 9.16 23.57
N PRO A 21 -15.94 9.22 22.71
CA PRO A 21 -14.85 10.14 22.91
C PRO A 21 -15.42 11.56 22.99
N GLU A 22 -15.10 12.29 24.06
CA GLU A 22 -15.42 13.71 24.21
C GLU A 22 -14.96 14.40 22.92
N ARG A 23 -15.91 14.92 22.14
CA ARG A 23 -15.57 15.57 20.87
C ARG A 23 -14.90 16.88 21.21
N ARG A 24 -13.56 16.89 21.21
CA ARG A 24 -12.81 18.13 21.19
C ARG A 24 -13.34 18.97 20.02
N PRO A 25 -13.67 20.26 20.22
CA PRO A 25 -14.11 21.15 19.15
C PRO A 25 -12.99 21.50 18.17
N GLU A 26 -11.80 20.94 18.36
CA GLU A 26 -10.67 21.16 17.48
C GLU A 26 -10.88 20.40 16.16
N PRO A 27 -10.70 21.05 15.01
CA PRO A 27 -10.68 20.36 13.74
C PRO A 27 -9.58 19.28 13.79
N PRO A 28 -9.82 18.08 13.23
CA PRO A 28 -8.78 17.08 13.13
C PRO A 28 -7.58 17.70 12.41
N SER A 29 -6.37 17.34 12.85
CA SER A 29 -5.15 17.71 12.12
C SER A 29 -5.37 17.40 10.64
N PRO A 30 -5.15 18.36 9.73
CA PRO A 30 -5.36 18.12 8.31
C PRO A 30 -4.51 16.92 7.90
N TYR A 31 -5.15 15.93 7.29
CA TYR A 31 -4.42 14.78 6.76
C TYR A 31 -3.43 15.27 5.71
N ARG A 32 -2.15 15.25 6.06
CA ARG A 32 -1.07 15.57 5.13
C ARG A 32 -0.58 14.27 4.52
N ALA A 33 -1.20 13.88 3.40
CA ALA A 33 -0.65 12.83 2.57
C ALA A 33 0.81 13.18 2.25
N LYS A 34 1.73 12.24 2.47
CA LYS A 34 3.11 12.43 2.01
C LYS A 34 3.05 12.59 0.49
N LEU A 35 3.66 13.66 -0.03
CA LEU A 35 3.82 13.80 -1.47
C LEU A 35 4.63 12.60 -1.96
N CYS A 36 4.13 11.89 -2.98
CA CYS A 36 4.92 10.86 -3.61
C CYS A 36 6.11 11.53 -4.32
N GLU A 37 7.31 11.04 -4.09
CA GLU A 37 8.52 11.48 -4.79
C GLU A 37 8.77 10.48 -5.94
N PRO A 38 8.31 10.76 -7.17
CA PRO A 38 8.32 9.77 -8.25
C PRO A 38 9.73 9.29 -8.62
N GLN A 39 10.76 10.10 -8.39
CA GLN A 39 12.17 9.70 -8.54
C GLN A 39 12.58 8.60 -7.55
N LYS A 40 12.23 8.76 -6.27
CA LYS A 40 12.52 7.76 -5.24
C LYS A 40 11.75 6.48 -5.51
N ALA A 41 10.46 6.61 -5.84
CA ALA A 41 9.63 5.46 -6.18
C ALA A 41 10.20 4.68 -7.38
N LEU A 42 10.64 5.37 -8.43
CA LEU A 42 11.27 4.75 -9.60
C LEU A 42 12.54 3.97 -9.22
N GLN A 43 13.39 4.53 -8.35
CA GLN A 43 14.59 3.86 -7.86
C GLN A 43 14.27 2.57 -7.08
N GLU A 44 13.27 2.61 -6.20
CA GLU A 44 12.81 1.44 -5.45
C GLU A 44 12.26 0.36 -6.39
N TYR A 45 11.45 0.74 -7.38
CA TYR A 45 10.93 -0.21 -8.36
C TYR A 45 12.04 -0.88 -9.17
N SER A 46 13.07 -0.14 -9.58
CA SER A 46 14.24 -0.72 -10.27
C SER A 46 14.96 -1.75 -9.38
N SER A 47 15.21 -1.43 -8.11
CA SER A 47 15.81 -2.35 -7.14
C SER A 47 14.98 -3.64 -6.97
N ILE A 48 13.65 -3.51 -6.87
CA ILE A 48 12.74 -4.64 -6.78
C ILE A 48 12.81 -5.48 -8.06
N SER A 49 12.80 -4.85 -9.24
CA SER A 49 12.83 -5.55 -10.53
C SER A 49 14.06 -6.44 -10.70
N GLU A 50 15.21 -6.04 -10.15
CA GLU A 50 16.46 -6.81 -10.16
C GLU A 50 16.42 -8.00 -9.19
N GLN A 51 15.69 -7.88 -8.08
CA GLN A 51 15.56 -8.91 -7.06
C GLN A 51 14.42 -9.90 -7.34
N LEU A 52 13.52 -9.57 -8.27
CA LEU A 52 12.35 -10.40 -8.56
C LEU A 52 12.74 -11.67 -9.33
N PRO A 53 12.29 -12.85 -8.88
CA PRO A 53 12.44 -14.07 -9.67
C PRO A 53 11.59 -13.97 -10.95
N SER A 54 12.15 -14.42 -12.07
CA SER A 54 11.52 -14.36 -13.40
C SER A 54 10.21 -15.12 -13.53
N THR A 55 9.88 -15.97 -12.55
CA THR A 55 8.64 -16.76 -12.51
C THR A 55 7.44 -15.97 -11.99
N ASN A 56 7.65 -14.84 -11.29
CA ASN A 56 6.57 -14.06 -10.71
C ASN A 56 6.09 -12.94 -11.66
N PHE A 57 5.39 -13.36 -12.71
CA PHE A 57 4.86 -12.46 -13.74
C PHE A 57 3.92 -11.39 -13.18
N ALA A 58 3.12 -11.72 -12.17
CA ALA A 58 2.19 -10.77 -11.55
C ALA A 58 2.95 -9.61 -10.87
N MET A 59 3.94 -9.92 -10.03
CA MET A 59 4.76 -8.88 -9.39
C MET A 59 5.57 -8.09 -10.43
N LYS A 60 6.12 -8.75 -11.46
CA LYS A 60 6.89 -8.07 -12.52
C LYS A 60 6.03 -7.03 -13.24
N ARG A 61 4.82 -7.41 -13.65
CA ARG A 61 3.86 -6.53 -14.33
C ARG A 61 3.48 -5.34 -13.44
N ASP A 62 3.18 -5.58 -12.17
CA ASP A 62 2.79 -4.52 -11.23
C ASP A 62 3.95 -3.52 -10.99
N VAL A 63 5.20 -4.02 -10.93
CA VAL A 63 6.40 -3.18 -10.82
C VAL A 63 6.61 -2.35 -12.08
N GLN A 64 6.53 -2.95 -13.28
CA GLN A 64 6.66 -2.24 -14.55
C GLN A 64 5.58 -1.16 -14.72
N GLU A 65 4.34 -1.44 -14.33
CA GLU A 65 3.26 -0.44 -14.35
C GLU A 65 3.54 0.72 -13.37
N GLY A 66 4.09 0.41 -12.18
CA GLY A 66 4.57 1.40 -11.22
C GLY A 66 5.66 2.31 -11.80
N GLN A 67 6.64 1.73 -12.50
CA GLN A 67 7.72 2.47 -13.17
C GLN A 67 7.16 3.38 -14.27
N ALA A 68 6.29 2.85 -15.14
CA ALA A 68 5.68 3.63 -16.23
C ALA A 68 4.89 4.84 -15.69
N ARG A 69 4.11 4.67 -14.62
CA ARG A 69 3.42 5.78 -13.95
C ARG A 69 4.40 6.83 -13.39
N CYS A 70 5.48 6.40 -12.75
CA CYS A 70 6.49 7.33 -12.23
C CYS A 70 7.19 8.10 -13.36
N LEU A 71 7.56 7.44 -14.46
CA LEU A 71 8.17 8.06 -15.64
C LEU A 71 7.23 9.09 -16.28
N ALA A 72 5.94 8.76 -16.42
CA ALA A 72 4.94 9.69 -16.91
C ALA A 72 4.81 10.94 -16.01
N HIS A 73 4.83 10.77 -14.68
CA HIS A 73 4.81 11.90 -13.74
C HIS A 73 6.09 12.77 -13.79
N LEU A 74 7.21 12.21 -14.25
CA LEU A 74 8.48 12.91 -14.45
C LEU A 74 8.61 13.57 -15.83
N GLY A 75 7.62 13.42 -16.71
CA GLY A 75 7.66 13.93 -18.09
C GLY A 75 8.47 13.06 -19.06
N ARG A 76 8.92 11.88 -18.63
CA ARG A 76 9.70 10.92 -19.43
C ARG A 76 8.75 9.99 -20.18
N HIS A 77 7.94 10.56 -21.07
CA HIS A 77 6.83 9.86 -21.71
C HIS A 77 7.26 8.74 -22.66
N GLU A 78 8.39 8.90 -23.36
CA GLU A 78 8.92 7.87 -24.27
C GLU A 78 9.30 6.59 -23.51
N GLU A 79 10.02 6.74 -22.40
CA GLU A 79 10.42 5.61 -21.55
C GLU A 79 9.20 4.96 -20.86
N ALA A 80 8.20 5.76 -20.50
CA ALA A 80 6.94 5.23 -19.97
C ALA A 80 6.20 4.37 -21.00
N LEU A 81 6.24 4.75 -22.29
CA LEU A 81 5.63 3.99 -23.38
C LEU A 81 6.38 2.69 -23.67
N GLU A 82 7.71 2.73 -23.67
CA GLU A 82 8.54 1.54 -23.83
C GLU A 82 8.26 0.51 -22.72
N MET A 83 8.27 0.95 -21.46
CA MET A 83 7.95 0.10 -20.31
C MET A 83 6.54 -0.50 -20.38
N ALA A 84 5.58 0.24 -20.96
CA ALA A 84 4.20 -0.22 -21.12
C ALA A 84 4.01 -1.15 -22.32
N ALA A 85 4.88 -1.08 -23.32
CA ALA A 85 4.87 -1.98 -24.48
C ALA A 85 5.43 -3.38 -24.14
N ASP A 86 6.29 -3.46 -23.12
CA ASP A 86 6.93 -4.68 -22.62
C ASP A 86 6.12 -5.42 -21.52
N LEU A 87 4.85 -5.03 -21.29
CA LEU A 87 3.89 -5.68 -20.38
C LEU A 87 3.15 -6.85 -21.04
#